data_AF-A0A2M7GD55-F1
#
_entry.id   AF-A0A2M7GD55-F1
#
_cell.length_a   1.000
_cell.length_b   1.000
_cell.length_c   1.000
_cell.angle_alpha   90.00
_cell.angle_beta   90.00
_cell.angle_gamma   90.00
#
_symmetry.space_group_name_H-M   'P 1'
#
loop_
_entity.id
_entity.type
_entity.pdbx_description
1 polymer ?
#
loop_
_entity_poly.entity_id
_entity_poly.type
_entity_poly.pdbx_seq_one_letter_code
_entity_poly.pdbx_strand_id
1 'polypeptide(L)'
;LGCHAHAGKTKRNTVMYGPPGHAYVYFTYGMHWCLNAVTEAEGFPAAVLIRAIKPEEGAEIIHARRNGRDTHGPAKLTQALGIDGALNGVNLCDQAAGLWIEAGSSIPDEAVTIGPRVGLYTVPEPWKSKPWRFTFRE
;
A
#
# COMPACT_ATOMS: atom_id res chain seq x y z
N LEU A 1 -17.52 0.89 -1.25
CA LEU A 1 -17.61 1.68 0.01
C LEU A 1 -16.27 1.81 0.74
N GLY A 2 -15.52 0.74 1.01
CA GLY A 2 -14.17 0.84 1.61
C GLY A 2 -13.02 1.16 0.64
N CYS A 3 -13.30 1.82 -0.49
CA CYS A 3 -12.33 2.18 -1.53
C CYS A 3 -12.47 3.67 -1.87
N HIS A 4 -11.37 4.35 -2.15
CA HIS A 4 -11.38 5.77 -2.54
C HIS A 4 -12.12 6.05 -3.86
N ALA A 5 -12.30 5.03 -4.70
CA ALA A 5 -13.04 5.15 -5.95
C ALA A 5 -14.55 4.86 -5.83
N HIS A 6 -15.07 4.56 -4.62
CA HIS A 6 -16.49 4.21 -4.48
C HIS A 6 -17.45 5.35 -4.90
N ALA A 7 -17.01 6.61 -4.81
CA ALA A 7 -17.75 7.80 -5.21
C ALA A 7 -17.35 8.30 -6.61
N GLY A 8 -16.63 7.48 -7.39
CA GLY A 8 -16.12 7.84 -8.70
C GLY A 8 -14.74 8.50 -8.68
N LYS A 9 -14.35 9.05 -9.84
CA LYS A 9 -13.03 9.64 -10.07
C LYS A 9 -12.93 11.03 -9.46
N THR A 10 -11.83 11.29 -8.78
CA THR A 10 -11.47 12.57 -8.17
C THR A 10 -10.01 12.89 -8.48
N LYS A 11 -9.59 14.14 -8.31
CA LYS A 11 -8.17 14.52 -8.47
C LYS A 11 -7.24 13.63 -7.62
N ARG A 12 -7.65 13.32 -6.39
CA ARG A 12 -6.87 12.51 -5.45
C ARG A 12 -6.68 11.07 -5.94
N ASN A 13 -7.75 10.41 -6.40
CA ASN A 13 -7.70 8.99 -6.77
C ASN A 13 -7.44 8.75 -8.27
N THR A 14 -7.11 9.80 -9.04
CA THR A 14 -6.96 9.70 -10.50
C THR A 14 -5.93 8.66 -10.92
N VAL A 15 -4.84 8.49 -10.15
CA VAL A 15 -3.83 7.46 -10.40
C VAL A 15 -4.41 6.05 -10.40
N MET A 16 -5.43 5.76 -9.57
CA MET A 16 -6.06 4.44 -9.56
C MET A 16 -6.74 4.09 -10.88
N TYR A 17 -7.09 5.08 -11.71
CA TYR A 17 -7.70 4.86 -13.02
C TYR A 17 -6.67 4.79 -14.14
N GLY A 18 -5.37 4.92 -13.85
CA GLY A 18 -4.28 4.80 -14.81
C GLY A 18 -3.86 3.35 -15.06
N PRO A 19 -2.70 3.15 -15.71
CA PRO A 19 -2.18 1.81 -15.98
C PRO A 19 -1.84 1.02 -14.69
N PRO A 20 -1.89 -0.32 -14.74
CA PRO A 20 -1.43 -1.15 -13.63
C PRO A 20 0.07 -0.95 -13.36
N GLY A 21 0.52 -1.32 -12.16
CA GLY A 21 1.90 -1.16 -11.73
C GLY A 21 2.25 0.26 -11.26
N HIS A 22 1.31 1.20 -11.23
CA HIS A 22 1.59 2.56 -10.76
C HIS A 22 1.36 2.69 -9.25
N ALA A 23 2.20 3.49 -8.59
CA ALA A 23 2.08 3.79 -7.18
C ALA A 23 0.95 4.79 -6.94
N TYR A 24 -0.10 4.39 -6.22
CA TYR A 24 -1.06 5.34 -5.68
C TYR A 24 -0.69 5.70 -4.24
N VAL A 25 -0.09 6.87 -4.07
CA VAL A 25 0.33 7.42 -2.78
C VAL A 25 -0.60 8.56 -2.38
N TYR A 26 -1.16 8.49 -1.17
CA TYR A 26 -2.07 9.51 -0.68
C TYR A 26 -1.80 9.91 0.77
N PHE A 27 -2.09 11.18 1.08
CA PHE A 27 -2.01 11.72 2.43
C PHE A 27 -3.29 11.41 3.22
N THR A 28 -3.15 11.09 4.50
CA THR A 28 -4.25 10.72 5.39
C THR A 28 -4.01 11.24 6.81
N TYR A 29 -5.11 11.51 7.52
CA TYR A 29 -5.13 11.99 8.90
C TYR A 29 -4.24 13.23 9.15
N GLY A 30 -3.97 14.04 8.12
CA GLY A 30 -3.17 15.26 8.24
C GLY A 30 -1.69 15.05 8.51
N MET A 31 -1.18 13.81 8.54
CA MET A 31 0.22 13.55 8.95
C MET A 31 0.88 12.31 8.34
N HIS A 32 0.16 11.49 7.58
CA HIS A 32 0.68 10.18 7.15
C HIS A 32 0.44 9.92 5.66
N TRP A 33 1.37 9.19 5.05
CA TRP A 33 1.24 8.67 3.68
C TRP A 33 0.86 7.19 3.70
N CYS A 34 0.09 6.77 2.70
CA CYS A 34 -0.17 5.37 2.40
C CYS A 34 0.25 5.05 0.97
N LEU A 35 0.88 3.90 0.75
CA LEU A 35 1.30 3.41 -0.57
C LEU A 35 0.38 2.29 -1.05
N ASN A 36 -0.10 2.38 -2.28
CA ASN A 36 -0.85 1.32 -2.94
C ASN A 36 -0.23 1.04 -4.31
N ALA A 37 -0.36 -0.18 -4.82
CA ALA A 37 -0.04 -0.53 -6.21
C ALA A 37 -1.34 -0.69 -7.01
N VAL A 38 -1.49 0.02 -8.12
CA VAL A 38 -2.63 -0.14 -9.05
C VAL A 38 -2.52 -1.48 -9.76
N THR A 39 -3.62 -2.24 -9.82
CA THR A 39 -3.58 -3.66 -10.23
C THR A 39 -4.36 -3.99 -11.49
N GLU A 40 -5.32 -3.16 -11.88
CA GLU A 40 -6.25 -3.47 -12.97
C GLU A 40 -6.01 -2.58 -14.19
N ALA A 41 -6.67 -2.93 -15.30
CA ALA A 41 -6.60 -2.18 -16.54
C ALA A 41 -7.04 -0.72 -16.36
N GLU A 42 -6.53 0.15 -17.25
CA GLU A 42 -6.88 1.57 -17.26
C GLU A 42 -8.41 1.78 -17.26
N GLY A 43 -8.86 2.71 -16.43
CA GLY A 43 -10.28 2.97 -16.22
C GLY A 43 -10.94 2.12 -15.12
N PHE A 44 -10.31 1.03 -14.65
CA PHE A 44 -10.83 0.22 -13.54
C PHE A 44 -10.06 0.47 -12.23
N PRO A 45 -10.65 1.18 -11.25
CA PRO A 45 -9.91 1.69 -10.09
C PRO A 45 -9.73 0.64 -8.99
N ALA A 46 -8.78 -0.28 -9.19
CA ALA A 46 -8.35 -1.25 -8.20
C ALA A 46 -6.87 -1.07 -7.84
N ALA A 47 -6.59 -1.17 -6.54
CA ALA A 47 -5.24 -1.11 -6.02
C ALA A 47 -5.11 -1.93 -4.73
N VAL A 48 -3.90 -2.42 -4.47
CA VAL A 48 -3.52 -3.14 -3.25
C VAL A 48 -2.75 -2.21 -2.34
N LEU A 49 -3.24 -2.02 -1.11
CA LEU A 49 -2.55 -1.25 -0.08
C LEU A 49 -1.43 -2.08 0.54
N ILE A 50 -0.20 -1.56 0.48
CA ILE A 50 0.93 -2.14 1.21
C ILE A 50 0.82 -1.70 2.67
N ARG A 51 0.76 -2.67 3.59
CA ARG A 51 0.47 -2.40 5.01
C ARG A 51 1.66 -2.55 5.93
N ALA A 52 2.62 -3.38 5.57
CA ALA A 52 3.81 -3.66 6.34
C ALA A 52 4.87 -4.27 5.41
N ILE A 53 6.12 -4.19 5.83
CA ILE A 53 7.26 -4.86 5.20
C ILE A 53 8.12 -5.45 6.30
N LYS A 54 8.86 -6.52 5.98
CA LYS A 54 10.03 -6.93 6.75
C LYS A 54 11.24 -6.25 6.09
N PRO A 55 11.97 -5.37 6.80
CA PRO A 55 13.19 -4.80 6.25
C PRO A 55 14.26 -5.88 6.05
N GLU A 56 14.70 -6.09 4.80
CA GLU A 56 15.86 -6.93 4.47
C GLU A 56 17.14 -6.09 4.39
N GLU A 57 17.03 -4.85 3.91
CA GLU A 57 18.14 -3.92 3.75
C GLU A 57 17.82 -2.54 4.33
N GLY A 58 18.86 -1.71 4.52
CA GLY A 58 18.69 -0.31 4.94
C GLY A 58 18.26 -0.14 6.40
N ALA A 59 18.57 -1.09 7.28
CA ALA A 59 18.18 -1.08 8.69
C ALA A 59 18.57 0.22 9.41
N GLU A 60 19.77 0.76 9.18
CA GLU A 60 20.23 2.03 9.77
C GLU A 60 19.36 3.23 9.35
N ILE A 61 18.98 3.29 8.06
CA ILE A 61 18.13 4.35 7.52
C ILE A 61 16.73 4.26 8.12
N ILE A 62 16.17 3.05 8.18
CA ILE A 62 14.87 2.80 8.80
C ILE A 62 14.91 3.13 10.29
N HIS A 63 15.98 2.75 10.99
CA HIS A 63 16.18 3.06 12.40
C HIS A 63 16.19 4.57 12.63
N ALA A 64 16.95 5.33 11.83
CA ALA A 64 16.99 6.79 11.93
C ALA A 64 15.62 7.44 11.64
N ARG A 65 14.87 6.94 10.64
CA ARG A 65 13.53 7.47 10.29
C ARG A 65 12.44 7.09 11.29
N ARG A 66 12.59 5.95 11.98
CA ARG A 66 11.54 5.37 12.84
C ARG A 66 11.90 5.38 14.33
N ASN A 67 13.11 5.78 14.70
CA ASN A 67 13.68 5.65 16.05
C ASN A 67 13.64 4.19 16.53
N GLY A 68 14.13 3.26 15.71
CA GLY A 68 14.16 1.83 16.02
C GLY A 68 12.81 1.12 16.14
N ARG A 69 11.71 1.77 15.74
CA ARG A 69 10.36 1.18 15.80
C ARG A 69 10.00 0.40 14.54
N ASP A 70 9.02 -0.48 14.69
CA ASP A 70 8.50 -1.35 13.64
C ASP A 70 7.92 -0.61 12.41
N THR A 71 7.76 -1.38 11.34
CA THR A 71 7.15 -1.05 10.04
C THR A 71 5.73 -1.61 9.88
N HIS A 72 5.13 -2.17 10.94
CA HIS A 72 3.79 -2.78 10.92
C HIS A 72 2.70 -1.71 10.95
N GLY A 73 2.42 -1.15 9.78
CA GLY A 73 1.33 -0.21 9.54
C GLY A 73 1.63 0.64 8.31
N PRO A 74 0.61 1.02 7.52
CA PRO A 74 0.82 1.68 6.24
C PRO A 74 1.59 3.00 6.38
N ALA A 75 1.30 3.79 7.43
CA ALA A 75 2.02 5.01 7.74
C ALA A 75 3.45 4.77 8.26
N LYS A 76 3.67 3.66 8.96
CA LYS A 76 4.99 3.32 9.50
C LYS A 76 5.93 2.87 8.37
N LEU A 77 5.41 2.05 7.47
CA LEU A 77 6.03 1.65 6.21
C LEU A 77 6.52 2.86 5.40
N THR A 78 5.63 3.84 5.16
CA THR A 78 5.98 4.97 4.31
C THR A 78 7.02 5.86 4.97
N GLN A 79 6.94 6.05 6.29
CA GLN A 79 7.99 6.73 7.04
C GLN A 79 9.33 5.99 7.01
N ALA A 80 9.33 4.66 7.15
CA ALA A 80 10.55 3.84 7.11
C ALA A 80 11.26 3.96 5.75
N LEU A 81 10.48 3.88 4.66
CA LEU A 81 10.99 3.97 3.30
C LEU A 81 11.20 5.41 2.79
N GLY A 82 10.74 6.42 3.54
CA GLY A 82 10.84 7.83 3.10
C GLY A 82 9.90 8.15 1.93
N ILE A 83 8.75 7.48 1.87
CA ILE A 83 7.75 7.64 0.83
C ILE A 83 6.81 8.79 1.17
N ASP A 84 6.66 9.72 0.24
CA ASP A 84 5.73 10.84 0.31
C ASP A 84 4.96 11.04 -1.00
N GLY A 85 4.22 12.15 -1.09
CA GLY A 85 3.38 12.46 -2.25
C GLY A 85 4.13 12.68 -3.56
N ALA A 86 5.45 12.93 -3.54
CA ALA A 86 6.26 13.08 -4.76
C ALA A 86 6.36 11.76 -5.54
N LEU A 87 6.16 10.62 -4.86
CA LEU A 87 6.16 9.29 -5.46
C LEU A 87 4.76 8.85 -5.94
N ASN A 88 3.75 9.71 -5.89
CA ASN A 88 2.43 9.36 -6.42
C ASN A 88 2.47 9.31 -7.95
N GLY A 89 2.09 8.17 -8.53
CA GLY A 89 2.05 7.93 -9.96
C GLY A 89 3.34 7.36 -10.56
N VAL A 90 4.37 7.07 -9.75
CA VAL A 90 5.58 6.43 -10.30
C VAL A 90 5.30 4.99 -10.75
N ASN A 91 6.02 4.54 -11.77
CA ASN A 91 5.92 3.17 -12.28
C ASN A 91 6.72 2.22 -11.37
N LEU A 92 6.01 1.36 -10.62
CA LEU A 92 6.61 0.38 -9.72
C LEU A 92 7.32 -0.77 -10.46
N CYS A 93 7.18 -0.86 -11.79
CA CYS A 93 7.88 -1.83 -12.62
C CYS A 93 9.18 -1.27 -13.22
N ASP A 94 9.53 -0.01 -12.93
CA ASP A 94 10.73 0.65 -13.43
C ASP A 94 11.65 1.06 -12.27
N GLN A 95 12.80 0.40 -12.16
CA GLN A 95 13.79 0.68 -11.13
C GLN A 95 14.31 2.13 -11.21
N ALA A 96 14.38 2.73 -12.41
CA ALA A 96 14.83 4.10 -12.57
C ALA A 96 13.87 5.13 -11.95
N ALA A 97 12.63 4.73 -11.63
CA ALA A 97 11.65 5.58 -10.96
C ALA A 97 11.92 5.79 -9.46
N GLY A 98 12.90 5.09 -8.87
CA GLY A 98 13.32 5.25 -7.47
C GLY A 98 12.43 4.56 -6.43
N LEU A 99 11.24 4.08 -6.82
CA LEU A 99 10.39 3.18 -6.05
C LEU A 99 9.86 2.10 -6.99
N TRP A 100 10.28 0.85 -6.78
CA TRP A 100 9.87 -0.29 -7.58
C TRP A 100 9.53 -1.51 -6.70
N ILE A 101 8.88 -2.50 -7.31
CA ILE A 101 8.64 -3.82 -6.75
C ILE A 101 9.49 -4.82 -7.53
N GLU A 102 10.24 -5.64 -6.82
CA GLU A 102 11.04 -6.72 -7.38
C GLU A 102 10.51 -8.09 -6.95
N ALA A 103 10.99 -9.14 -7.62
CA ALA A 103 10.63 -10.51 -7.27
C ALA A 103 11.21 -10.87 -5.89
N GLY A 104 10.32 -11.16 -4.94
CA GLY A 104 10.69 -11.68 -3.63
C GLY A 104 10.70 -13.22 -3.56
N SER A 105 10.98 -13.75 -2.37
CA SER A 105 10.87 -15.19 -2.09
C SER A 105 9.42 -15.68 -2.20
N SER A 106 9.24 -16.91 -2.67
CA SER A 106 7.93 -17.55 -2.73
C SER A 106 7.41 -17.86 -1.32
N ILE A 107 6.17 -17.47 -1.04
CA ILE A 107 5.48 -17.74 0.22
C ILE A 107 4.41 -18.81 -0.03
N PRO A 108 4.43 -19.95 0.69
CA PRO A 108 3.39 -20.97 0.58
C PRO A 108 2.02 -20.43 0.99
N ASP A 109 0.96 -20.87 0.31
CA ASP A 109 -0.42 -20.42 0.58
C ASP A 109 -0.84 -20.72 2.02
N GLU A 110 -0.39 -21.83 2.60
CA GLU A 110 -0.66 -22.21 3.99
C GLU A 110 -0.05 -21.25 5.02
N ALA A 111 0.97 -20.49 4.64
CA ALA A 111 1.59 -19.49 5.50
C ALA A 111 0.87 -18.12 5.42
N VAL A 112 -0.05 -17.95 4.46
CA VAL A 112 -0.81 -16.72 4.28
C VAL A 112 -2.11 -16.78 5.09
N THR A 113 -2.22 -15.87 6.06
CA THR A 113 -3.48 -15.63 6.77
C THR A 113 -4.32 -14.58 6.04
N ILE A 114 -5.61 -14.88 5.86
CA ILE A 114 -6.57 -13.99 5.21
C ILE A 114 -7.59 -13.50 6.25
N GLY A 115 -7.94 -12.21 6.21
CA GLY A 115 -8.96 -11.66 7.12
C GLY A 115 -9.53 -10.31 6.67
N PRO A 116 -10.39 -9.70 7.49
CA PRO A 116 -10.98 -8.41 7.19
C PRO A 116 -9.92 -7.30 7.17
N ARG A 117 -10.19 -6.26 6.37
CA ARG A 117 -9.35 -5.06 6.31
C ARG A 117 -9.45 -4.25 7.59
N VAL A 118 -8.35 -3.56 7.95
CA VAL A 118 -8.26 -2.71 9.15
C VAL A 118 -8.67 -1.27 8.82
N GLY A 119 -9.33 -0.60 9.77
CA GLY A 119 -9.67 0.83 9.65
C GLY A 119 -10.99 1.10 8.92
N LEU A 120 -11.80 0.08 8.65
CA LEU A 120 -13.08 0.20 7.95
C LEU A 120 -14.28 0.33 8.90
N TYR A 121 -14.13 1.06 10.01
CA TYR A 121 -15.13 1.13 11.07
C TYR A 121 -16.50 1.65 10.61
N THR A 122 -16.53 2.52 9.60
CA THR A 122 -17.73 3.15 9.02
C THR A 122 -18.24 2.45 7.76
N VAL A 123 -17.56 1.43 7.27
CA VAL A 123 -17.96 0.70 6.07
C VAL A 123 -19.02 -0.33 6.45
N PRO A 124 -20.16 -0.43 5.74
CA PRO A 124 -21.19 -1.44 6.03
C PRO A 124 -20.84 -2.80 5.45
N GLU A 125 -21.57 -3.82 5.89
CA GLU A 125 -21.51 -5.16 5.29
C GLU A 125 -22.03 -5.15 3.83
N PRO A 126 -21.55 -6.08 2.97
CA PRO A 126 -20.56 -7.12 3.28
C PRO A 126 -19.10 -6.62 3.25
N TRP A 127 -18.87 -5.36 2.87
CA TRP A 127 -17.54 -4.84 2.55
C TRP A 127 -16.60 -4.69 3.76
N LYS A 128 -17.17 -4.59 4.96
CA LYS A 128 -16.45 -4.53 6.23
C LYS A 128 -15.77 -5.85 6.55
N SER A 129 -16.49 -6.96 6.42
CA SER A 129 -16.01 -8.29 6.79
C SER A 129 -15.40 -9.07 5.62
N LYS A 130 -15.35 -8.51 4.40
CA LYS A 130 -14.68 -9.18 3.26
C LYS A 130 -13.22 -9.54 3.61
N PRO A 131 -12.79 -10.78 3.34
CA PRO A 131 -11.45 -11.28 3.64
C PRO A 131 -10.42 -10.77 2.61
N TRP A 132 -10.18 -9.46 2.58
CA TRP A 132 -9.32 -8.79 1.61
C TRP A 132 -8.07 -8.17 2.26
N ARG A 133 -7.60 -8.79 3.33
CA ARG A 133 -6.31 -8.50 3.94
C ARG A 133 -5.54 -9.81 4.03
N PHE A 134 -4.37 -9.82 3.42
CA PHE A 134 -3.44 -10.93 3.40
C PHE A 134 -2.25 -10.57 4.27
N THR A 135 -1.82 -11.49 5.13
CA THR A 135 -0.64 -11.32 6.00
C THR A 135 0.12 -12.62 6.06
N PHE A 136 1.44 -12.51 6.15
CA PHE A 136 2.34 -13.63 6.37
C PHE A 136 3.27 -13.28 7.55
N ARG A 137 3.65 -14.30 8.32
CA ARG A 137 4.73 -14.25 9.30
C ARG A 137 5.59 -15.48 9.07
N GLU A 138 6.90 -15.27 8.97
CA GLU A 138 7.90 -16.34 9.08
C GLU A 138 7.83 -17.03 10.45
#